data_AF-G5BGE5-F1
#
_entry.id   AF-G5BGE5-F1
#
_cell.length_a   1.000
_cell.length_b   1.000
_cell.length_c   1.000
_cell.angle_alpha   90.00
_cell.angle_beta   90.00
_cell.angle_gamma   90.00
#
_symmetry.space_group_name_H-M   'P 1'
#
loop_
_entity.id
_entity.type
_entity.pdbx_description
1 polymer ?
#
loop_
_entity_poly.entity_id
_entity_poly.type
_entity_poly.pdbx_seq_one_letter_code
_entity_poly.pdbx_strand_id
1 'polypeptide(L)'
;MNRVEVKVKIPEELKPWLVDDWDLITRQKQLFYLPAKNVDSILEDYANYKKSWENMDKKEYAVNGVVAGIKEFFSVMLGTQPLYKSERPQCTEILAGHPDTPTSQVYGAPHLLRLFV
;
A
#
# COMPACT_ATOMS: atom_id res chain seq x y z
N MET A 1 14.73 -24.82 -4.89
CA MET A 1 14.81 -23.40 -5.32
C MET A 1 15.02 -22.56 -4.08
N ASN A 2 16.17 -21.90 -3.95
CA ASN A 2 16.43 -20.97 -2.84
C ASN A 2 15.46 -19.80 -2.96
N ARG A 3 14.51 -19.66 -2.03
CA ARG A 3 13.74 -18.43 -1.87
C ARG A 3 14.73 -17.34 -1.45
N VAL A 4 15.06 -16.44 -2.38
CA VAL A 4 15.74 -15.21 -2.02
C VAL A 4 14.75 -14.38 -1.22
N GLU A 5 14.87 -14.39 0.11
CA GLU A 5 14.13 -13.47 0.97
C GLU A 5 14.68 -12.06 0.77
N VAL A 6 13.98 -11.26 -0.02
CA VAL A 6 14.24 -9.82 -0.12
C VAL A 6 13.75 -9.19 1.19
N LYS A 7 14.66 -9.00 2.15
CA LYS A 7 14.34 -8.28 3.40
C LYS A 7 14.28 -6.79 3.11
N VAL A 8 13.07 -6.28 2.90
CA VAL A 8 12.83 -4.83 2.90
C VAL A 8 13.07 -4.32 4.32
N LYS A 9 13.98 -3.36 4.47
CA LYS A 9 14.24 -2.72 5.77
C LYS A 9 13.22 -1.60 5.96
N ILE A 10 12.25 -1.84 6.85
CA ILE A 10 11.32 -0.80 7.27
C ILE A 10 12.05 0.16 8.23
N PRO A 11 11.99 1.50 7.99
CA PRO A 11 12.49 2.50 8.91
C PRO A 11 11.97 2.30 10.33
N GLU A 12 12.81 2.51 11.34
CA GLU A 12 12.40 2.31 12.74
C GLU A 12 11.27 3.25 13.17
N GLU A 13 11.21 4.43 12.56
CA GLU A 13 10.15 5.43 12.74
C GLU A 13 8.77 4.91 12.31
N LEU A 14 8.70 3.95 11.39
CA LEU A 14 7.46 3.37 10.89
C LEU A 14 7.02 2.12 11.66
N LYS A 15 7.88 1.55 12.50
CA LYS A 15 7.54 0.38 13.32
C LYS A 15 6.42 0.67 14.33
N PRO A 16 6.41 1.80 15.08
CA PRO A 16 5.31 2.13 15.97
C PRO A 16 3.96 2.23 15.24
N TRP A 17 3.95 2.84 14.05
CA TRP A 17 2.74 2.97 13.23
C TRP A 17 2.16 1.61 12.83
N LEU A 18 3.00 0.62 12.54
CA LEU A 18 2.56 -0.75 12.25
C LEU A 18 1.96 -1.44 13.48
N VAL A 19 2.52 -1.19 14.66
CA VAL A 19 2.00 -1.73 15.93
C VAL A 19 0.65 -1.09 16.25
N ASP A 20 0.53 0.22 16.11
CA ASP A 20 -0.72 0.95 16.34
C ASP A 20 -1.81 0.53 15.33
N ASP A 21 -1.45 0.38 14.06
CA ASP A 21 -2.35 -0.13 13.02
C ASP A 21 -2.88 -1.54 13.34
N TRP A 22 -1.99 -2.45 13.74
CA TRP A 22 -2.38 -3.78 14.20
C TRP A 22 -3.31 -3.71 15.42
N ASP A 23 -3.03 -2.83 16.38
CA ASP A 23 -3.84 -2.66 17.59
C ASP A 23 -5.25 -2.15 17.28
N LEU A 24 -5.35 -1.11 16.45
CA LEU A 24 -6.60 -0.48 16.05
C LEU A 24 -7.55 -1.51 15.41
N ILE A 25 -7.03 -2.38 14.55
CA ILE A 25 -7.87 -3.32 13.80
C ILE A 25 -8.16 -4.60 14.58
N THR A 26 -7.17 -5.13 15.30
CA THR A 26 -7.31 -6.43 15.97
C THR A 26 -7.88 -6.32 17.38
N ARG A 27 -7.44 -5.32 18.17
CA ARG A 27 -7.90 -5.10 19.55
C ARG A 27 -9.08 -4.14 19.62
N GLN A 28 -9.02 -3.02 18.91
CA GLN A 28 -10.05 -1.98 18.98
C GLN A 28 -11.20 -2.19 17.96
N LYS A 29 -11.02 -3.10 16.99
CA LYS A 29 -11.97 -3.37 15.89
C LYS A 29 -12.37 -2.11 15.12
N GLN A 30 -11.48 -1.12 15.08
CA GLN A 30 -11.66 0.07 14.27
C GLN A 30 -11.25 -0.23 12.84
N LEU A 31 -12.07 0.22 11.90
CA LEU A 31 -11.83 0.07 10.47
C LEU A 31 -11.45 1.43 9.89
N PHE A 32 -10.57 1.43 8.91
CA PHE A 32 -10.25 2.65 8.18
C PHE A 32 -11.48 3.16 7.45
N TYR A 33 -11.63 4.48 7.42
CA TYR A 33 -12.62 5.10 6.55
C TYR A 33 -12.13 4.99 5.10
N LEU A 34 -12.94 4.35 4.26
CA LEU A 34 -12.66 4.12 2.85
C LEU A 34 -13.75 4.81 2.00
N PRO A 35 -13.39 5.40 0.84
CA PRO A 35 -12.04 5.45 0.26
C PRO A 35 -11.13 6.46 0.99
N ALA A 36 -9.86 6.07 1.21
CA ALA A 36 -8.86 6.90 1.87
C ALA A 36 -8.07 7.77 0.87
N LYS A 37 -7.11 8.59 1.35
CA LYS A 37 -6.08 9.14 0.45
C LYS A 37 -5.35 7.97 -0.19
N ASN A 38 -5.59 7.81 -1.47
CA ASN A 38 -5.33 6.56 -2.16
C ASN A 38 -3.85 6.32 -2.42
N VAL A 39 -3.49 5.06 -2.63
CA VAL A 39 -2.11 4.65 -2.96
C VAL A 39 -1.65 5.29 -4.25
N ASP A 40 -2.54 5.44 -5.24
CA ASP A 40 -2.22 6.10 -6.51
C ASP A 40 -1.64 7.51 -6.31
N SER A 41 -2.31 8.35 -5.52
CA SER A 41 -1.86 9.71 -5.20
C SER A 41 -0.57 9.71 -4.39
N ILE A 42 -0.35 8.74 -3.49
CA ILE A 42 0.90 8.63 -2.72
C ILE A 42 2.08 8.30 -3.65
N LEU A 43 1.86 7.37 -4.58
CA LEU A 43 2.89 6.98 -5.55
C LEU A 43 3.17 8.09 -6.57
N GLU A 44 2.14 8.84 -6.96
CA GLU A 44 2.28 10.04 -7.79
C GLU A 44 3.04 11.15 -7.07
N ASP A 45 2.71 11.42 -5.80
CA ASP A 45 3.44 12.35 -4.93
C ASP A 45 4.93 11.95 -4.86
N TYR A 46 5.23 10.65 -4.71
CA TYR A 46 6.59 10.14 -4.72
C TYR A 46 7.30 10.34 -6.07
N ALA A 47 6.62 10.06 -7.18
CA ALA A 47 7.18 10.25 -8.52
C ALA A 47 7.51 11.73 -8.77
N ASN A 48 6.58 12.63 -8.40
CA ASN A 48 6.74 14.08 -8.54
C ASN A 48 7.85 14.62 -7.64
N TYR A 49 7.91 14.17 -6.38
CA TYR A 49 8.99 14.51 -5.45
C TYR A 49 10.37 14.06 -5.98
N LYS A 50 10.42 12.91 -6.66
CA LYS A 50 11.65 12.41 -7.27
C LYS A 50 12.03 13.18 -8.54
N LYS A 51 11.06 13.64 -9.32
CA LYS A 51 11.29 14.45 -10.53
C LYS A 51 11.84 15.85 -10.22
N SER A 52 11.47 16.44 -9.08
CA SER A 52 11.95 17.77 -8.68
C SER A 52 13.40 17.78 -8.16
N TRP A 53 14.04 16.62 -8.00
CA TRP A 53 15.44 16.52 -7.58
C TRP A 53 16.38 16.65 -8.79
N GLU A 54 17.35 17.58 -8.73
CA GLU A 54 18.35 17.79 -9.78
C GLU A 54 19.08 16.49 -10.16
N ASN A 55 19.18 16.17 -11.46
CA ASN A 55 19.77 14.97 -12.10
C ASN A 55 18.86 13.74 -12.33
N MET A 56 17.54 13.85 -12.19
CA MET A 56 16.63 12.70 -12.32
C MET A 56 16.07 12.42 -13.72
N ASP A 57 16.30 13.27 -14.72
CA ASP A 57 15.85 13.01 -16.11
C ASP A 57 16.34 11.66 -16.65
N LYS A 58 17.52 11.20 -16.23
CA LYS A 58 18.09 9.89 -16.62
C LYS A 58 17.53 8.70 -15.83
N LYS A 59 16.77 8.94 -14.76
CA LYS A 59 16.23 7.92 -13.84
C LYS A 59 14.70 7.91 -13.78
N GLU A 60 14.02 8.79 -14.52
CA GLU A 60 12.56 8.85 -14.57
C GLU A 60 11.94 7.50 -14.93
N TYR A 61 12.50 6.81 -15.94
CA TYR A 61 12.04 5.47 -16.32
C TYR A 61 12.09 4.46 -15.17
N ALA A 62 13.15 4.51 -14.35
CA ALA A 62 13.29 3.62 -13.20
C ALA A 62 12.27 3.96 -12.10
N VAL A 63 11.99 5.25 -11.86
CA VAL A 63 10.97 5.68 -10.89
C VAL A 63 9.59 5.24 -11.34
N ASN A 64 9.24 5.48 -12.60
CA ASN A 64 7.95 5.08 -13.16
C ASN A 64 7.79 3.55 -13.12
N GLY A 65 8.85 2.79 -13.41
CA GLY A 65 8.85 1.33 -13.30
C GLY A 65 8.61 0.85 -11.86
N VAL A 66 9.24 1.48 -10.87
CA VAL A 66 9.01 1.15 -9.45
C VAL A 66 7.57 1.48 -9.02
N VAL A 67 7.06 2.65 -9.41
CA VAL A 67 5.68 3.06 -9.11
C VAL A 67 4.67 2.10 -9.73
N ALA A 68 4.84 1.74 -11.01
CA ALA A 68 3.98 0.78 -11.69
C ALA A 68 4.05 -0.60 -11.02
N GLY A 69 5.26 -1.08 -10.69
CA GLY A 69 5.46 -2.36 -10.04
C GLY A 69 4.82 -2.43 -8.65
N ILE A 70 4.94 -1.38 -7.83
CA ILE A 70 4.30 -1.32 -6.51
C ILE A 70 2.77 -1.29 -6.65
N LYS A 71 2.24 -0.53 -7.61
CA LYS A 71 0.79 -0.45 -7.86
C LYS A 71 0.19 -1.80 -8.29
N GLU A 72 0.86 -2.50 -9.21
CA GLU A 72 0.46 -3.83 -9.63
C GLU A 72 0.57 -4.84 -8.49
N PHE A 73 1.70 -4.82 -7.77
CA PHE A 73 1.91 -5.70 -6.62
C PHE A 73 0.87 -5.48 -5.52
N PHE A 74 0.50 -4.23 -5.23
CA PHE A 74 -0.56 -3.89 -4.29
C PHE A 74 -1.93 -4.42 -4.75
N SER A 75 -2.23 -4.29 -6.04
CA SER A 75 -3.48 -4.77 -6.62
C SER A 75 -3.63 -6.30 -6.49
N VAL A 76 -2.53 -7.05 -6.69
CA VAL A 76 -2.50 -8.52 -6.57
C VAL A 76 -2.45 -8.98 -5.11
N MET A 77 -1.64 -8.32 -4.27
CA MET A 77 -1.46 -8.70 -2.87
C MET A 77 -2.73 -8.52 -2.06
N LEU A 78 -3.59 -7.54 -2.35
CA LEU A 78 -4.82 -7.34 -1.56
C LEU A 78 -5.82 -8.50 -1.65
N GLY A 79 -5.78 -9.30 -2.71
CA GLY A 79 -6.55 -10.54 -2.81
C GLY A 79 -5.99 -11.71 -1.99
N THR A 80 -4.74 -11.59 -1.50
CA THR A 80 -3.97 -12.67 -0.86
C THR A 80 -3.42 -12.32 0.53
N GLN A 81 -3.33 -11.04 0.86
CA GLN A 81 -2.94 -10.57 2.19
C GLN A 81 -4.01 -10.98 3.20
N PRO A 82 -3.61 -11.32 4.43
CA PRO A 82 -4.56 -11.54 5.50
C PRO A 82 -5.15 -10.19 5.91
N LEU A 83 -6.16 -9.72 5.18
CA LEU A 83 -7.10 -8.76 5.74
C LEU A 83 -7.54 -9.33 7.09
N TYR A 84 -7.42 -8.51 8.13
CA TYR A 84 -7.80 -8.95 9.46
C TYR A 84 -9.27 -9.36 9.41
N LYS A 85 -9.67 -10.32 10.26
CA LYS A 85 -11.03 -10.88 10.21
C LYS A 85 -12.13 -9.81 10.25
N SER A 86 -11.86 -8.69 10.93
CA SER A 86 -12.71 -7.50 11.03
C SER A 86 -12.82 -6.70 9.73
N GLU A 87 -11.79 -6.66 8.88
CA GLU A 87 -11.75 -5.89 7.62
C GLU A 87 -12.43 -6.63 6.46
N ARG A 88 -12.62 -7.95 6.56
CA ARG A 88 -13.18 -8.77 5.47
C ARG A 88 -14.58 -8.33 5.00
N PRO A 89 -15.54 -8.00 5.89
CA PRO A 89 -16.85 -7.52 5.45
C PRO A 89 -16.73 -6.21 4.67
N GLN A 90 -15.94 -5.26 5.17
CA GLN A 90 -15.72 -3.97 4.52
C GLN A 90 -15.06 -4.12 3.15
N CYS A 91 -14.04 -4.99 3.03
CA CYS A 91 -13.40 -5.27 1.75
C CYS A 91 -14.39 -5.90 0.74
N THR A 92 -15.21 -6.84 1.20
CA THR A 92 -16.20 -7.50 0.33
C THR A 92 -17.25 -6.51 -0.17
N GLU A 93 -17.73 -5.61 0.70
CA GLU A 93 -18.68 -4.56 0.36
C GLU A 93 -18.09 -3.58 -0.65
N ILE A 94 -16.84 -3.16 -0.47
CA ILE A 94 -16.14 -2.26 -1.38
C ILE A 94 -15.89 -2.91 -2.75
N LEU A 95 -15.42 -4.16 -2.77
CA LEU A 95 -15.19 -4.89 -4.02
C LEU A 95 -16.51 -5.16 -4.77
N ALA A 96 -17.61 -5.37 -4.05
CA ALA A 96 -18.94 -5.53 -4.64
C ALA A 96 -19.50 -4.20 -5.17
N GLY A 97 -19.28 -3.08 -4.46
CA GLY A 97 -19.73 -1.75 -4.87
C GLY A 97 -18.89 -1.12 -5.99
N HIS A 98 -17.62 -1.53 -6.11
CA HIS A 98 -16.65 -0.96 -7.05
C HIS A 98 -15.82 -2.04 -7.77
N PRO A 99 -16.45 -2.93 -8.57
CA PRO A 99 -15.76 -4.04 -9.21
C PRO A 99 -14.67 -3.60 -10.22
N ASP A 100 -14.85 -2.43 -10.84
CA ASP A 100 -13.93 -1.90 -11.85
C ASP A 100 -12.86 -0.95 -11.25
N THR A 101 -12.95 -0.63 -9.95
CA THR A 101 -12.00 0.29 -9.32
C THR A 101 -10.79 -0.47 -8.80
N PRO A 102 -9.55 -0.10 -9.22
CA PRO A 102 -8.36 -0.74 -8.70
C PRO A 102 -8.27 -0.47 -7.19
N THR A 103 -7.86 -1.49 -6.44
CA THR A 103 -7.77 -1.40 -4.98
C THR A 103 -6.79 -0.30 -4.52
N SER A 104 -5.80 0.03 -5.34
CA SER A 104 -4.88 1.17 -5.13
C SER A 104 -5.59 2.53 -5.07
N GLN A 105 -6.82 2.65 -5.58
CA GLN A 105 -7.64 3.86 -5.50
C GLN A 105 -8.57 3.90 -4.28
N VAL A 106 -8.80 2.75 -3.63
CA VAL A 106 -9.69 2.66 -2.47
C VAL A 106 -8.90 2.72 -1.17
N TYR A 107 -7.83 1.94 -1.09
CA TYR A 107 -7.00 1.83 0.09
C TYR A 107 -5.94 2.93 0.15
N GLY A 108 -5.48 3.26 1.36
CA GLY A 108 -4.51 4.32 1.60
C GLY A 108 -3.19 3.87 2.21
N ALA A 109 -2.43 4.85 2.72
CA ALA A 109 -1.06 4.69 3.24
C ALA A 109 -0.85 3.50 4.22
N PRO A 110 -1.74 3.22 5.19
CA PRO A 110 -1.54 2.11 6.14
C PRO A 110 -1.46 0.75 5.45
N HIS A 111 -2.31 0.53 4.44
CA HIS A 111 -2.34 -0.70 3.65
C HIS A 111 -1.10 -0.81 2.78
N LEU A 112 -0.64 0.30 2.19
CA LEU A 112 0.61 0.34 1.45
C LEU A 112 1.81 0.00 2.35
N LEU A 113 1.82 0.46 3.60
CA LEU A 113 2.90 0.17 4.54
C LEU A 113 2.95 -1.32 4.90
N ARG A 114 1.80 -1.98 5.07
CA ARG A 114 1.73 -3.44 5.29
C ARG A 114 2.31 -4.26 4.15
N LEU A 115 2.38 -3.72 2.93
CA LEU A 115 2.99 -4.40 1.77
C LEU A 115 4.50 -4.63 1.94
N PHE A 116 5.15 -3.80 2.76
CA PHE A 116 6.59 -3.85 2.99
C PHE A 116 6.99 -4.67 4.22
N VAL A 117 6.02 -5.26 4.93
CA VAL A 117 6.17 -6.14 6.09
C VAL A 117 6.09 -7.60 5.66
#